data_AF-A0A840HWE0-F1
#
_entry.id   AF-A0A840HWE0-F1
#
_cell.length_a   1.000
_cell.length_b   1.000
_cell.length_c   1.000
_cell.angle_alpha   90.00
_cell.angle_beta   90.00
_cell.angle_gamma   90.00
#
_symmetry.space_group_name_H-M   'P 1'
#
loop_
_entity.id
_entity.type
_entity.pdbx_description
1 polymer ?
#
loop_
_entity_poly.entity_id
_entity_poly.type
_entity_poly.pdbx_seq_one_letter_code
_entity_poly.pdbx_strand_id
1 'polypeptide(L)'
;MIGKFLLGGLGWLREAISALLSVIRQYPWQCAVAALLALLLWQNGTLNGVRKDLLAMTKARDAEQVAHKQTVQNYHDASKRAQEAAVAEKQRVETEHRRMAQHADQNYDSLRAQYRALLLQRTASTNSSGARETGLPVNPGTPGVPESGTSVAWLYISQPDAMKCADLGAYSMAAFKWGEEVAKSSTLPSPPRE
;
A
#
# COMPACT_ATOMS: atom_id res chain seq x y z
N MET A 1 53.15 9.68 44.06
CA MET A 1 54.26 8.70 44.10
C MET A 1 54.24 7.78 42.87
N ILE A 2 54.40 8.32 41.65
CA ILE A 2 54.36 7.53 40.39
C ILE A 2 55.67 7.64 39.59
N GLY A 3 56.57 8.57 39.95
CA GLY A 3 57.82 8.83 39.21
C GLY A 3 59.01 7.90 39.49
N LYS A 4 58.95 6.98 40.46
CA LYS A 4 60.12 6.13 40.82
C LYS A 4 60.14 4.75 40.14
N PHE A 5 59.04 4.28 39.56
CA PHE A 5 59.00 2.96 38.91
C PHE A 5 59.44 2.98 37.44
N LEU A 6 59.36 4.12 36.74
CA LEU A 6 59.83 4.26 35.37
C LEU A 6 61.37 4.42 35.26
N LEU A 7 62.05 4.90 36.30
CA LEU A 7 63.51 4.99 36.33
C LEU A 7 64.21 3.70 36.79
N GLY A 8 63.54 2.84 37.57
CA GLY A 8 64.11 1.53 37.99
C GLY A 8 64.15 0.49 36.87
N GLY A 9 63.20 0.54 35.93
CA GLY A 9 63.14 -0.42 34.81
C GLY A 9 64.28 -0.28 33.79
N LEU A 10 64.84 0.93 33.61
CA LEU A 10 65.96 1.16 32.68
C LEU A 10 67.29 0.58 33.18
N GLY A 11 67.52 0.52 34.49
CA GLY A 11 68.75 -0.03 35.07
C GLY A 11 68.87 -1.53 34.81
N TRP A 12 67.80 -2.27 35.09
CA TRP A 12 67.71 -3.71 34.82
C TRP A 12 67.83 -4.01 33.31
N LEU A 13 67.22 -3.19 32.44
CA LEU A 13 67.34 -3.36 30.99
C LEU A 13 68.79 -3.18 30.52
N ARG A 14 69.52 -2.21 31.08
CA ARG A 14 70.92 -1.96 30.73
C ARG A 14 71.84 -3.08 31.20
N GLU A 15 71.62 -3.60 32.41
CA GLU A 15 72.34 -4.77 32.93
C GLU A 15 72.05 -6.02 32.09
N ALA A 16 70.78 -6.26 31.75
CA ALA A 16 70.39 -7.37 30.89
C ALA A 16 71.03 -7.29 29.49
N ILE A 17 71.02 -6.11 28.85
CA ILE A 17 71.67 -5.89 27.55
C ILE A 17 73.20 -6.10 27.65
N SER A 18 73.83 -5.63 28.73
CA SER A 18 75.27 -5.82 28.92
C SER A 18 75.67 -7.29 29.12
N ALA A 19 74.87 -8.04 29.87
CA ALA A 19 75.07 -9.47 30.08
C ALA A 19 74.90 -10.23 28.76
N LEU A 20 73.87 -9.87 27.99
CA LEU A 20 73.55 -10.48 26.69
C LEU A 20 74.64 -10.19 25.65
N LEU A 21 75.20 -8.97 25.64
CA LEU A 21 76.37 -8.61 24.84
C LEU A 21 77.63 -9.41 25.22
N SER A 22 77.85 -9.66 26.52
CA SER A 22 78.99 -10.47 26.97
C SER A 22 78.89 -11.91 26.45
N VAL A 23 77.68 -12.50 26.50
CA VAL A 23 77.41 -13.86 26.03
C VAL A 23 77.55 -13.97 24.51
N ILE A 24 77.06 -12.99 23.76
CA ILE A 24 77.22 -12.94 22.29
C ILE A 24 78.71 -12.89 21.91
N ARG A 25 79.53 -12.17 22.67
CA ARG A 25 80.97 -12.06 22.41
C ARG A 25 81.72 -13.36 22.71
N GLN A 26 81.22 -14.15 23.65
CA GLN A 26 81.82 -15.41 24.08
C GLN A 26 81.39 -16.60 23.21
N TYR A 27 80.16 -16.58 22.67
CA TYR A 27 79.60 -17.67 21.86
C TYR A 27 78.81 -17.16 20.62
N PRO A 28 79.46 -16.49 19.66
CA PRO A 28 78.78 -15.80 18.56
C PRO A 28 77.99 -16.75 17.66
N TRP A 29 78.48 -17.96 17.43
CA TRP A 29 77.83 -18.95 16.56
C TRP A 29 76.58 -19.58 17.21
N GLN A 30 76.58 -19.80 18.52
CA GLN A 30 75.43 -20.36 19.24
C GLN A 30 74.28 -19.33 19.29
N CYS A 31 74.61 -18.06 19.52
CA CYS A 31 73.64 -16.97 19.46
C CYS A 31 73.06 -16.80 18.05
N ALA A 32 73.87 -16.93 16.99
CA ALA A 32 73.39 -16.86 15.62
C ALA A 32 72.37 -17.99 15.31
N VAL A 33 72.66 -19.22 15.73
CA VAL A 33 71.74 -20.37 15.55
C VAL A 33 70.45 -20.18 16.36
N ALA A 34 70.56 -19.73 17.61
CA ALA A 34 69.39 -19.47 18.46
C ALA A 34 68.50 -18.35 17.88
N ALA A 35 69.10 -17.27 17.37
CA ALA A 35 68.36 -16.19 16.72
C ALA A 35 67.66 -16.67 15.45
N LEU A 36 68.33 -17.52 14.66
CA LEU A 36 67.76 -18.07 13.42
C LEU A 36 66.59 -19.02 13.70
N LEU A 37 66.69 -19.85 14.75
CA LEU A 37 65.59 -20.70 15.22
C LEU A 37 64.40 -19.87 15.74
N ALA A 38 64.67 -18.81 16.50
CA ALA A 38 63.63 -17.90 16.98
C ALA A 38 62.91 -17.20 15.81
N LEU A 39 63.65 -16.81 14.77
CA LEU A 39 63.10 -16.17 13.58
C LEU A 39 62.25 -17.15 12.75
N LEU A 40 62.69 -18.41 12.61
CA LEU A 40 61.91 -19.47 11.96
C LEU A 40 60.62 -19.80 12.72
N LEU A 41 60.68 -19.88 14.06
CA LEU A 41 59.50 -20.10 14.90
C LEU A 41 58.51 -18.93 14.79
N TRP A 42 59.01 -17.70 14.80
CA TRP A 42 58.19 -16.51 14.62
C TRP A 42 57.54 -16.45 13.24
N GLN A 43 58.31 -16.70 12.18
CA GLN A 43 57.80 -16.74 10.81
C GLN A 43 56.74 -17.83 10.63
N ASN A 44 56.93 -19.00 11.24
CA ASN A 44 55.94 -20.08 11.22
C ASN A 44 54.67 -19.70 12.01
N GLY A 45 54.82 -19.06 13.17
CA GLY A 45 53.69 -18.56 13.97
C GLY A 45 52.83 -17.54 13.23
N THR A 46 53.46 -16.54 12.61
CA THR A 46 52.78 -15.49 11.83
C THR A 46 52.07 -16.05 10.59
N LEU A 47 52.72 -16.92 9.81
CA LEU A 47 52.12 -17.58 8.64
C LEU A 47 50.91 -18.44 9.02
N ASN A 48 50.98 -19.14 10.16
CA ASN A 48 49.85 -19.92 10.66
C ASN A 48 48.69 -19.05 11.14
N GLY A 49 48.97 -17.84 11.67
CA GLY A 49 47.94 -16.84 11.96
C GLY A 49 47.22 -16.36 10.71
N VAL A 50 47.98 -15.91 9.70
CA VAL A 50 47.43 -15.42 8.42
C VAL A 50 46.58 -16.49 7.71
N ARG A 51 47.00 -17.76 7.75
CA ARG A 51 46.23 -18.87 7.18
C ARG A 51 44.89 -19.08 7.89
N LYS A 52 44.86 -18.95 9.22
CA LYS A 52 43.61 -19.06 10.00
C LYS A 52 42.66 -17.91 9.67
N ASP A 53 43.19 -16.69 9.56
CA ASP A 53 42.39 -15.51 9.21
C ASP A 53 41.83 -15.61 7.79
N LEU A 54 42.64 -16.07 6.82
CA LEU A 54 42.18 -16.34 5.46
C LEU A 54 41.04 -17.37 5.45
N LEU A 55 41.18 -18.48 6.17
CA LEU A 55 40.13 -19.50 6.27
C LEU A 55 38.85 -18.97 6.96
N ALA A 56 39.00 -18.08 7.93
CA ALA A 56 37.87 -17.43 8.58
C ALA A 56 37.15 -16.48 7.61
N MET A 57 37.90 -15.67 6.85
CA MET A 57 37.35 -14.77 5.85
C MET A 57 36.66 -15.50 4.69
N THR A 58 37.21 -16.61 4.22
CA THR A 58 36.55 -17.40 3.16
C THR A 58 35.22 -17.97 3.67
N LYS A 59 35.20 -18.52 4.89
CA LYS A 59 33.96 -19.02 5.49
C LYS A 59 32.91 -17.92 5.69
N ALA A 60 33.34 -16.74 6.13
CA ALA A 60 32.45 -15.59 6.28
C ALA A 60 31.87 -15.15 4.93
N ARG A 61 32.71 -15.08 3.88
CA ARG A 61 32.30 -14.74 2.53
C ARG A 61 31.29 -15.75 1.97
N ASP A 62 31.53 -17.04 2.15
CA ASP A 62 30.63 -18.09 1.68
C ASP A 62 29.27 -18.02 2.39
N ALA A 63 29.27 -17.77 3.70
CA ALA A 63 28.05 -17.57 4.48
C ALA A 63 27.26 -16.33 4.00
N GLU A 64 27.96 -15.23 3.73
CA GLU A 64 27.35 -14.00 3.19
C GLU A 64 26.74 -14.23 1.81
N GLN A 65 27.43 -14.97 0.93
CA GLN A 65 26.89 -15.30 -0.40
C GLN A 65 25.62 -16.15 -0.32
N VAL A 66 25.57 -17.12 0.60
CA VAL A 66 24.37 -17.94 0.82
C VAL A 66 23.22 -17.08 1.35
N ALA A 67 23.49 -16.25 2.36
CA ALA A 67 22.49 -15.33 2.90
C ALA A 67 21.96 -14.36 1.83
N HIS A 68 22.85 -13.79 1.01
CA HIS A 68 22.47 -12.88 -0.05
C HIS A 68 21.58 -13.56 -1.10
N LYS A 69 21.93 -14.78 -1.54
CA LYS A 69 21.09 -15.56 -2.47
C LYS A 69 19.69 -15.80 -1.88
N GLN A 70 19.61 -16.14 -0.59
CA GLN A 70 18.34 -16.34 0.08
C GLN A 70 17.52 -15.05 0.16
N THR A 71 18.15 -13.91 0.47
CA THR A 71 17.48 -12.60 0.46
C THR A 71 16.93 -12.25 -0.91
N VAL A 72 17.70 -12.48 -1.98
CA VAL A 72 17.27 -12.22 -3.36
C VAL A 72 16.08 -13.11 -3.73
N GLN A 73 16.12 -14.41 -3.39
CA GLN A 73 14.99 -15.32 -3.61
C GLN A 73 13.74 -14.87 -2.86
N ASN A 74 13.86 -14.56 -1.57
CA ASN A 74 12.75 -14.07 -0.76
C ASN A 74 12.15 -12.78 -1.34
N TYR A 75 12.98 -11.87 -1.85
CA TYR A 75 12.53 -10.64 -2.49
C TYR A 75 11.76 -10.92 -3.79
N HIS A 76 12.23 -11.85 -4.63
CA HIS A 76 11.54 -12.25 -5.84
C HIS A 76 10.19 -12.92 -5.53
N ASP A 77 10.15 -13.83 -4.56
CA ASP A 77 8.92 -14.51 -4.15
C ASP A 77 7.91 -13.52 -3.55
N ALA A 78 8.38 -12.59 -2.71
CA ALA A 78 7.53 -11.53 -2.16
C ALA A 78 6.98 -10.60 -3.26
N SER A 79 7.82 -10.21 -4.23
CA SER A 79 7.40 -9.40 -5.37
C SER A 79 6.35 -10.11 -6.23
N LYS A 80 6.52 -11.42 -6.46
CA LYS A 80 5.56 -12.23 -7.20
C LYS A 80 4.22 -12.34 -6.47
N ARG A 81 4.23 -12.62 -5.17
CA ARG A 81 3.01 -12.66 -4.34
C ARG A 81 2.30 -11.31 -4.31
N ALA A 82 3.04 -10.20 -4.23
CA ALA A 82 2.46 -8.87 -4.29
C ALA A 82 1.79 -8.57 -5.63
N GLN A 83 2.40 -9.01 -6.75
CA GLN A 83 1.80 -8.87 -8.08
C GLN A 83 0.53 -9.73 -8.22
N GLU A 84 0.57 -10.98 -7.77
CA GLU A 84 -0.60 -11.88 -7.78
C GLU A 84 -1.74 -11.29 -6.94
N ALA A 85 -1.45 -10.76 -5.75
CA ALA A 85 -2.42 -10.09 -4.89
C ALA A 85 -3.00 -8.82 -5.55
N ALA A 86 -2.16 -8.01 -6.21
CA ALA A 86 -2.62 -6.81 -6.91
C ALA A 86 -3.56 -7.15 -8.09
N VAL A 87 -3.28 -8.22 -8.83
CA VAL A 87 -4.15 -8.69 -9.91
C VAL A 87 -5.47 -9.24 -9.36
N ALA A 88 -5.42 -10.03 -8.28
CA ALA A 88 -6.62 -10.55 -7.63
C ALA A 88 -7.51 -9.42 -7.09
N GLU A 89 -6.91 -8.41 -6.47
CA GLU A 89 -7.64 -7.25 -5.97
C GLU A 89 -8.25 -6.43 -7.10
N LYS A 90 -7.52 -6.22 -8.20
CA LYS A 90 -8.06 -5.55 -9.38
C LYS A 90 -9.29 -6.29 -9.93
N GLN A 91 -9.23 -7.62 -10.01
CA GLN A 91 -10.38 -8.44 -10.44
C GLN A 91 -11.56 -8.31 -9.48
N ARG A 92 -11.31 -8.34 -8.17
CA ARG A 92 -12.35 -8.13 -7.15
C ARG A 92 -13.03 -6.79 -7.35
N VAL A 93 -12.26 -5.71 -7.43
CA VAL A 93 -12.75 -4.35 -7.64
C VAL A 93 -13.53 -4.22 -8.96
N GLU A 94 -13.03 -4.81 -10.07
CA GLU A 94 -13.76 -4.83 -11.34
C GLU A 94 -15.10 -5.57 -11.24
N THR A 95 -15.16 -6.71 -10.54
CA THR A 95 -16.42 -7.44 -10.34
C THR A 95 -17.41 -6.66 -9.48
N GLU A 96 -16.94 -5.99 -8.43
CA GLU A 96 -17.78 -5.11 -7.60
C GLU A 96 -18.33 -3.93 -8.42
N HIS A 97 -17.48 -3.27 -9.22
CA HIS A 97 -17.92 -2.20 -10.12
C HIS A 97 -18.93 -2.68 -11.16
N ARG A 98 -18.73 -3.86 -11.77
CA ARG A 98 -19.73 -4.44 -12.69
C ARG A 98 -21.05 -4.71 -11.99
N ARG A 99 -21.02 -5.23 -10.76
CA ARG A 99 -22.24 -5.47 -9.98
C ARG A 99 -22.98 -4.16 -9.66
N MET A 100 -22.25 -3.12 -9.27
CA MET A 100 -22.82 -1.80 -9.02
C MET A 100 -23.44 -1.20 -10.29
N ALA A 101 -22.77 -1.32 -11.44
CA ALA A 101 -23.30 -0.85 -12.72
C ALA A 101 -24.60 -1.57 -13.10
N GLN A 102 -24.64 -2.91 -12.99
CA GLN A 102 -25.85 -3.69 -13.25
C GLN A 102 -27.01 -3.31 -12.32
N HIS A 103 -26.72 -3.06 -11.04
CA HIS A 103 -27.73 -2.60 -10.09
C HIS A 103 -28.27 -1.20 -10.44
N ALA A 104 -27.40 -0.30 -10.88
CA ALA A 104 -27.81 1.03 -11.35
C ALA A 104 -28.70 0.95 -12.60
N ASP A 105 -28.38 0.08 -13.56
CA ASP A 105 -29.19 -0.15 -14.76
C ASP A 105 -30.59 -0.69 -14.42
N GLN A 106 -30.67 -1.68 -13.52
CA GLN A 106 -31.95 -2.22 -13.05
C GLN A 106 -32.79 -1.15 -12.34
N ASN A 107 -32.15 -0.32 -11.51
CA ASN A 107 -32.82 0.78 -10.84
C ASN A 107 -33.35 1.81 -11.84
N TYR A 108 -32.56 2.17 -12.85
CA TYR A 108 -32.96 3.07 -13.92
C TYR A 108 -34.18 2.52 -14.69
N ASP A 109 -34.17 1.26 -15.10
CA ASP A 109 -35.28 0.63 -15.81
C ASP A 109 -36.55 0.60 -14.96
N SER A 110 -36.44 0.30 -13.67
CA SER A 110 -37.57 0.31 -12.74
C SER A 110 -38.18 1.72 -12.58
N LEU A 111 -37.34 2.75 -12.45
CA LEU A 111 -37.78 4.14 -12.31
C LEU A 111 -38.45 4.62 -13.59
N ARG A 112 -37.85 4.30 -14.74
CA ARG A 112 -38.40 4.60 -16.06
C ARG A 112 -39.78 3.96 -16.25
N ALA A 113 -39.95 2.70 -15.85
CA ALA A 113 -41.23 2.01 -15.91
C ALA A 113 -42.29 2.69 -15.02
N GLN A 114 -41.91 3.08 -13.79
CA GLN A 114 -42.81 3.81 -12.88
C GLN A 114 -43.25 5.16 -13.45
N TYR A 115 -42.34 5.97 -13.96
CA TYR A 115 -42.69 7.26 -14.57
C TYR A 115 -43.59 7.10 -15.78
N ARG A 116 -43.35 6.10 -16.64
CA ARG A 116 -44.22 5.80 -17.78
C ARG A 116 -45.61 5.37 -17.33
N ALA A 117 -45.72 4.52 -16.31
CA ALA A 117 -47.00 4.10 -15.76
C ALA A 117 -47.79 5.31 -15.21
N LEU A 118 -47.13 6.21 -14.47
CA LEU A 118 -47.75 7.43 -13.96
C LEU A 118 -48.24 8.36 -15.08
N LEU A 119 -47.46 8.52 -16.16
CA LEU A 119 -47.87 9.30 -17.33
C LEU A 119 -49.08 8.68 -18.02
N LEU A 120 -49.08 7.37 -18.25
CA LEU A 120 -50.21 6.66 -18.87
C LEU A 120 -51.48 6.73 -18.02
N GLN A 121 -51.35 6.56 -16.70
CA GLN A 121 -52.47 6.69 -15.76
C GLN A 121 -53.06 8.11 -15.79
N ARG A 122 -52.21 9.13 -15.86
CA ARG A 122 -52.65 10.53 -15.97
C ARG A 122 -53.35 10.80 -17.30
N THR A 123 -52.83 10.32 -18.42
CA THR A 123 -53.48 10.47 -19.73
C THR A 123 -54.81 9.72 -19.78
N ALA A 124 -54.89 8.53 -19.17
CA ALA A 124 -56.13 7.77 -19.08
C ALA A 124 -57.18 8.47 -18.20
N SER A 125 -56.78 9.10 -17.09
CA SER A 125 -57.71 9.85 -16.22
C SER A 125 -58.19 11.15 -16.85
N THR A 126 -57.36 11.85 -17.64
CA THR A 126 -57.79 13.03 -18.41
C THR A 126 -58.71 12.66 -19.59
N ASN A 127 -58.50 11.51 -20.22
CA ASN A 127 -59.35 11.05 -21.32
C ASN A 127 -60.68 10.47 -20.83
N SER A 128 -60.72 9.83 -19.65
CA SER A 128 -61.97 9.32 -19.05
C SER A 128 -62.82 10.41 -18.39
N SER A 129 -62.25 11.59 -18.13
CA SER A 129 -62.98 12.79 -17.72
C SER A 129 -63.51 13.63 -18.89
N GLY A 130 -63.39 13.13 -20.14
CA GLY A 130 -64.05 13.66 -21.34
C GLY A 130 -65.57 13.49 -21.38
N ALA A 131 -66.19 13.02 -20.29
CA ALA A 131 -67.63 13.04 -20.09
C ALA A 131 -67.95 13.49 -18.66
N ARG A 132 -67.78 14.78 -18.36
CA ARG A 132 -68.67 15.47 -17.42
C ARG A 132 -68.59 16.99 -17.57
N GLU A 133 -69.77 17.54 -17.74
CA GLU A 133 -70.12 18.95 -17.62
C GLU A 133 -69.50 19.62 -16.39
N THR A 134 -69.32 20.93 -16.51
CA THR A 134 -69.20 21.94 -15.45
C THR A 134 -69.51 21.44 -14.03
N GLY A 135 -68.51 21.49 -13.13
CA GLY A 135 -68.74 21.33 -11.69
C GLY A 135 -67.64 20.55 -10.98
N LEU A 136 -66.56 21.21 -10.60
CA LEU A 136 -65.66 20.70 -9.56
C LEU A 136 -66.41 20.74 -8.21
N PRO A 137 -66.45 19.64 -7.43
CA PRO A 137 -66.86 19.76 -6.04
C PRO A 137 -65.75 20.48 -5.27
N VAL A 138 -66.07 21.68 -4.78
CA VAL A 138 -65.30 22.39 -3.75
C VAL A 138 -65.21 21.47 -2.53
N ASN A 139 -63.99 21.21 -2.07
CA ASN A 139 -63.75 20.47 -0.84
C ASN A 139 -63.87 21.46 0.35
N PRO A 140 -64.88 21.36 1.22
CA PRO A 140 -65.03 22.32 2.32
C PRO A 140 -64.16 21.86 3.48
N GLY A 141 -62.93 22.38 3.58
CA GLY A 141 -62.09 22.06 4.73
C GLY A 141 -60.64 22.49 4.75
N THR A 142 -60.12 23.20 3.75
CA THR A 142 -58.73 23.68 3.78
C THR A 142 -58.71 25.20 4.03
N PRO A 143 -58.33 25.67 5.24
CA PRO A 143 -58.18 27.09 5.47
C PRO A 143 -56.86 27.57 4.85
N GLY A 144 -56.94 28.57 3.97
CA GLY A 144 -55.82 29.48 3.71
C GLY A 144 -54.97 29.26 2.46
N VAL A 145 -55.59 29.04 1.30
CA VAL A 145 -54.92 29.42 0.03
C VAL A 145 -55.72 30.56 -0.58
N PRO A 146 -55.14 31.77 -0.74
CA PRO A 146 -55.85 32.87 -1.39
C PRO A 146 -56.20 32.48 -2.82
N GLU A 147 -57.46 32.73 -3.19
CA GLU A 147 -57.96 32.75 -4.56
C GLU A 147 -57.23 33.85 -5.34
N SER A 148 -55.98 33.58 -5.73
CA SER A 148 -55.29 34.38 -6.72
C SER A 148 -55.52 33.69 -8.04
N GLY A 149 -56.34 34.32 -8.89
CA GLY A 149 -56.54 33.98 -10.29
C GLY A 149 -55.28 34.17 -11.12
N THR A 150 -54.17 33.57 -10.72
CA THR A 150 -53.15 33.19 -11.68
C THR A 150 -53.75 32.06 -12.50
N SER A 151 -54.11 32.36 -13.75
CA SER A 151 -54.15 31.32 -14.76
C SER A 151 -52.80 30.61 -14.66
N VAL A 152 -52.76 29.46 -14.01
CA VAL A 152 -51.63 28.55 -14.15
C VAL A 152 -51.60 28.35 -15.65
N ALA A 153 -50.60 28.94 -16.32
CA ALA A 153 -50.38 28.70 -17.72
C ALA A 153 -50.16 27.20 -17.81
N TRP A 154 -51.22 26.48 -18.17
CA TRP A 154 -51.18 25.04 -18.34
C TRP A 154 -50.23 24.84 -19.50
N LEU A 155 -48.95 24.61 -19.17
CA LEU A 155 -47.94 24.31 -20.15
C LEU A 155 -48.34 22.95 -20.72
N TYR A 156 -48.95 22.98 -21.90
CA TYR A 156 -49.41 21.80 -22.59
C TYR A 156 -48.19 21.10 -23.17
N ILE A 157 -47.54 20.28 -22.36
CA ILE A 157 -46.41 19.47 -22.80
C ILE A 157 -47.00 18.30 -23.59
N SER A 158 -46.52 18.11 -24.83
CA SER A 158 -46.91 16.96 -25.64
C SER A 158 -46.57 15.66 -24.90
N GLN A 159 -47.39 14.62 -25.02
CA GLN A 159 -47.10 13.32 -24.40
C GLN A 159 -45.69 12.78 -24.75
N PRO A 160 -45.19 12.90 -26.00
CA PRO A 160 -43.82 12.55 -26.33
C PRO A 160 -42.75 13.35 -25.55
N ASP A 161 -42.95 14.65 -25.35
CA ASP A 161 -41.98 15.47 -24.62
C ASP A 161 -42.06 15.23 -23.11
N ALA A 162 -43.26 14.97 -22.58
CA ALA A 162 -43.43 14.54 -21.19
C ALA A 162 -42.71 13.20 -20.92
N MET A 163 -42.74 12.27 -21.87
CA MET A 163 -41.97 11.02 -21.79
C MET A 163 -40.46 11.24 -21.84
N LYS A 164 -39.96 12.16 -22.67
CA LYS A 164 -38.53 12.51 -22.69
C LYS A 164 -38.07 13.12 -21.36
N CYS A 165 -38.86 14.04 -20.80
CA CYS A 165 -38.58 14.63 -19.49
C CYS A 165 -38.60 13.58 -18.38
N ALA A 166 -39.52 12.62 -18.43
CA ALA A 166 -39.56 11.49 -17.51
C ALA A 166 -38.33 10.58 -17.64
N ASP A 167 -37.93 10.23 -18.87
CA ASP A 167 -36.73 9.42 -19.12
C ASP A 167 -35.46 10.17 -18.61
N LEU A 168 -35.34 11.48 -18.84
CA LEU A 168 -34.22 12.31 -18.34
C LEU A 168 -34.22 12.43 -16.81
N GLY A 169 -35.40 12.58 -16.21
CA GLY A 169 -35.58 12.59 -14.76
C GLY A 169 -35.17 11.26 -14.12
N ALA A 170 -35.58 10.14 -14.73
CA ALA A 170 -35.17 8.82 -14.30
C ALA A 170 -33.65 8.63 -14.38
N TYR A 171 -33.03 9.10 -15.47
CA TYR A 171 -31.59 9.01 -15.68
C TYR A 171 -30.81 9.84 -14.65
N SER A 172 -31.19 11.10 -14.44
CA SER A 172 -30.51 11.99 -13.49
C SER A 172 -30.61 11.48 -12.05
N MET A 173 -31.77 10.94 -11.64
CA MET A 173 -31.94 10.32 -10.32
C MET A 173 -31.11 9.04 -10.17
N ALA A 174 -31.07 8.19 -11.21
CA ALA A 174 -30.23 6.99 -11.21
C ALA A 174 -28.73 7.34 -11.14
N ALA A 175 -28.28 8.33 -11.91
CA ALA A 175 -26.92 8.82 -11.90
C ALA A 175 -26.53 9.41 -10.53
N PHE A 176 -27.43 10.17 -9.89
CA PHE A 176 -27.21 10.70 -8.54
C PHE A 176 -27.04 9.58 -7.51
N LYS A 177 -27.94 8.59 -7.49
CA LYS A 177 -27.86 7.43 -6.58
C LYS A 177 -26.60 6.61 -6.79
N TRP A 178 -26.23 6.37 -8.05
CA TRP A 178 -24.98 5.70 -8.39
C TRP A 178 -23.76 6.49 -7.87
N GLY A 179 -23.76 7.81 -8.04
CA GLY A 179 -22.72 8.69 -7.49
C GLY A 179 -22.60 8.61 -5.97
N GLU A 180 -23.72 8.56 -5.23
CA GLU A 180 -23.70 8.37 -3.78
C GLU A 180 -23.14 7.00 -3.36
N GLU A 181 -23.47 5.92 -4.08
CA GLU A 181 -22.95 4.58 -3.82
C GLU A 181 -21.43 4.51 -4.05
N VAL A 182 -20.94 5.13 -5.12
CA VAL A 182 -19.51 5.24 -5.42
C VAL A 182 -18.78 6.09 -4.36
N ALA A 183 -19.38 7.20 -3.92
CA ALA A 183 -18.80 8.02 -2.86
C ALA A 183 -18.67 7.23 -1.54
N LYS A 184 -19.70 6.46 -1.16
CA LYS A 184 -19.67 5.62 0.05
C LYS A 184 -18.63 4.51 -0.03
N SER A 185 -18.46 3.87 -1.19
CA SER A 185 -17.45 2.82 -1.37
C SER A 185 -16.01 3.35 -1.34
N SER A 186 -15.80 4.59 -1.78
CA SER A 186 -14.48 5.25 -1.75
C SER A 186 -13.99 5.65 -0.34
N THR A 187 -14.89 5.74 0.65
CA THR A 187 -14.58 6.08 2.05
C THR A 187 -14.25 4.89 2.95
N LEU A 188 -14.31 3.65 2.47
CA LEU A 188 -13.91 2.48 3.25
C LEU A 188 -12.37 2.44 3.39
N PRO A 189 -11.82 2.25 4.60
CA PRO A 189 -10.38 2.22 4.81
C PRO A 189 -9.78 1.05 4.01
N SER A 190 -8.71 1.34 3.27
CA SER A 190 -7.92 0.30 2.61
C SER A 190 -7.51 -0.76 3.65
N PRO A 191 -7.62 -2.06 3.35
CA PRO A 191 -7.10 -3.08 4.25
C PRO A 191 -5.62 -2.81 4.54
N PRO A 192 -5.14 -3.13 5.76
CA PRO A 192 -3.76 -2.86 6.14
C PRO A 192 -2.82 -3.49 5.12
N ARG A 193 -1.91 -2.68 4.57
CA ARG A 193 -0.78 -3.18 3.80
C ARG A 193 0.14 -3.86 4.81
N GLU A 194 0.14 -5.18 4.84
CA GLU A 194 1.14 -6.00 5.54
C GLU A 194 2.50 -5.94 4.83
#